data_AF-B4IQJ3-F1
#
_entry.id   AF-B4IQJ3-F1
#
_cell.length_a   1.000
_cell.length_b   1.000
_cell.length_c   1.000
_cell.angle_alpha   90.00
_cell.angle_beta   90.00
_cell.angle_gamma   90.00
#
_symmetry.space_group_name_H-M   'P 1'
#
loop_
_entity.id
_entity.type
_entity.pdbx_description
1 polymer ?
#
loop_
_entity_poly.entity_id
_entity_poly.type
_entity_poly.pdbx_seq_one_letter_code
_entity_poly.pdbx_strand_id
1 'polypeptide(L)'
;AAGPDDVVPRLKCGKIPLLIHYSFANIWTRFKSRFSLFYANLKSPITRPVGQSVIFAKPTDVENIWRLCDFYMKHKLPRPIRMLEILSQRHLEEPHEPTSTRLCHQMAAFGDCLRYSCRYRHVMWRHEVLPPDHYPKNGRIRFLVLVCYSPAALAVRLSSQFPTAIRFLNFPMSTLGEQVQRHYEVEANRRMHPNPVPGEMAVLKNANRYERVDIVSVESDSLVVVQLLDTSTESFPYNTSKLYSCDEIFKVCPWMVDDSSVDSL
;
A
#
# COMPACT_ATOMS: atom_id res chain seq x y z
N ALA A 1 -15.54 36.97 -22.48
CA ALA A 1 -14.16 37.12 -22.97
C ALA A 1 -13.54 35.73 -23.08
N ALA A 2 -12.91 35.40 -24.20
CA ALA A 2 -12.17 34.13 -24.32
C ALA A 2 -11.03 34.14 -23.30
N GLY A 3 -10.90 33.08 -22.51
CA GLY A 3 -9.82 32.95 -21.56
C GLY A 3 -8.48 32.75 -22.29
N PRO A 4 -7.33 33.01 -21.63
CA PRO A 4 -6.01 32.82 -22.24
C PRO A 4 -5.79 31.41 -22.82
N ASP A 5 -6.49 30.40 -22.27
CA ASP A 5 -6.41 29.01 -22.74
C ASP A 5 -7.14 28.72 -24.06
N ASP A 6 -8.11 29.53 -24.45
CA ASP A 6 -8.86 29.33 -25.70
C ASP A 6 -8.00 29.62 -26.95
N VAL A 7 -6.86 30.29 -26.76
CA VAL A 7 -5.90 30.65 -27.82
C VAL A 7 -4.87 29.53 -28.04
N VAL A 8 -4.66 28.64 -27.07
CA VAL A 8 -3.63 27.58 -27.10
C VAL A 8 -3.73 26.69 -28.35
N PRO A 9 -4.91 26.18 -28.75
CA PRO A 9 -5.01 25.34 -29.96
C PRO A 9 -4.73 26.11 -31.27
N ARG A 10 -4.82 27.44 -31.25
CA ARG A 10 -4.65 28.31 -32.42
C ARG A 10 -3.21 28.84 -32.54
N LEU A 11 -2.41 28.69 -31.50
CA LEU A 11 -1.03 29.13 -31.46
C LEU A 11 -0.16 28.23 -32.37
N LYS A 12 0.24 28.78 -33.52
CA LYS A 12 1.22 28.16 -34.42
C LYS A 12 2.63 28.53 -33.97
N CYS A 13 3.09 27.87 -32.92
CA CYS A 13 4.44 28.07 -32.39
C CYS A 13 5.41 27.07 -33.02
N GLY A 14 6.64 27.51 -33.24
CA GLY A 14 7.76 26.61 -33.53
C GLY A 14 8.20 25.84 -32.27
N LYS A 15 9.50 25.59 -32.14
CA LYS A 15 10.05 25.01 -30.91
C LYS A 15 9.91 26.01 -29.74
N ILE A 16 9.40 25.55 -28.60
CA ILE A 16 9.22 26.36 -27.40
C ILE A 16 10.21 25.91 -26.32
N PRO A 17 11.23 26.71 -25.99
CA PRO A 17 12.21 26.32 -24.98
C PRO A 17 11.68 26.43 -23.54
N LEU A 18 10.75 27.35 -23.29
CA LEU A 18 10.22 27.64 -21.95
C LEU A 18 8.73 27.98 -22.03
N LEU A 19 7.93 27.36 -21.16
CA LEU A 19 6.52 27.64 -20.95
C LEU A 19 6.29 28.08 -19.50
N ILE A 20 5.85 29.31 -19.30
CA ILE A 20 5.59 29.88 -17.97
C ILE A 20 4.08 29.92 -17.71
N HIS A 21 3.64 29.30 -16.62
CA HIS A 21 2.25 29.26 -16.18
C HIS A 21 2.09 30.19 -14.98
N TYR A 22 1.56 31.40 -15.21
CA TYR A 22 1.29 32.38 -14.14
C TYR A 22 0.10 32.02 -13.26
N SER A 23 -0.79 31.15 -13.76
CA SER A 23 -1.94 30.63 -13.03
C SER A 23 -2.33 29.26 -13.56
N PHE A 24 -3.06 28.50 -12.73
CA PHE A 24 -3.78 27.33 -13.21
C PHE A 24 -4.92 27.72 -14.17
N ALA A 25 -5.29 26.81 -15.07
CA ALA A 25 -6.46 27.00 -15.91
C ALA A 25 -7.74 26.77 -15.09
N ASN A 26 -8.85 27.39 -15.50
CA ASN A 26 -10.16 27.17 -14.87
C ASN A 26 -10.62 25.69 -14.92
N ILE A 27 -10.10 24.92 -15.87
CA ILE A 27 -10.40 23.51 -16.05
C ILE A 27 -9.09 22.75 -16.27
N TRP A 28 -8.91 21.64 -15.57
CA TRP A 28 -7.70 20.82 -15.63
C TRP A 28 -7.33 20.35 -17.06
N THR A 29 -8.32 20.01 -17.87
CA THR A 29 -8.11 19.61 -19.27
C THR A 29 -7.48 20.71 -20.10
N ARG A 30 -7.86 21.98 -19.86
CA ARG A 30 -7.25 23.16 -20.49
C ARG A 30 -5.83 23.41 -19.99
N PHE A 31 -5.56 23.16 -18.70
CA PHE A 31 -4.20 23.25 -18.20
C PHE A 31 -3.27 22.25 -18.90
N LYS A 32 -3.72 20.99 -19.02
CA LYS A 32 -2.96 19.94 -19.72
C LYS A 32 -2.73 20.26 -21.20
N SER A 33 -3.70 20.87 -21.88
CA SER A 33 -3.55 21.21 -23.30
C SER A 33 -2.43 22.21 -23.55
N ARG A 34 -2.03 23.03 -22.57
CA ARG A 34 -0.86 23.92 -22.67
C ARG A 34 0.43 23.16 -22.99
N PHE A 35 0.60 21.94 -22.49
CA PHE A 35 1.80 21.14 -22.76
C PHE A 35 1.87 20.62 -24.21
N SER A 36 0.77 20.68 -24.97
CA SER A 36 0.79 20.36 -26.42
C SER A 36 1.70 21.31 -27.20
N LEU A 37 2.00 22.49 -26.66
CA LEU A 37 2.94 23.46 -27.23
C LEU A 37 4.36 22.89 -27.36
N PHE A 38 4.74 21.87 -26.58
CA PHE A 38 6.03 21.19 -26.71
C PHE A 38 6.08 20.15 -27.84
N TYR A 39 4.98 19.93 -28.58
CA TYR A 39 4.92 18.90 -29.63
C TYR A 39 5.98 19.09 -30.73
N ALA A 40 6.28 20.35 -31.11
CA ALA A 40 7.35 20.64 -32.06
C ALA A 40 8.75 20.29 -31.52
N ASN A 41 8.96 20.38 -30.20
CA ASN A 41 10.21 19.98 -29.56
C ASN A 41 10.39 18.46 -29.61
N LEU A 42 9.30 17.70 -29.40
CA LEU A 42 9.31 16.24 -29.43
C LEU A 42 9.60 15.66 -30.81
N LYS A 43 9.21 16.37 -31.89
CA LYS A 43 9.50 15.96 -33.28
C LYS A 43 10.95 16.19 -33.71
N SER A 44 11.76 16.86 -32.90
CA SER A 44 13.14 17.22 -33.28
C SER A 44 14.06 16.00 -33.20
N PRO A 45 14.84 15.69 -34.25
CA PRO A 45 15.73 14.51 -34.30
C PRO A 45 16.97 14.61 -33.40
N ILE A 46 17.14 15.70 -32.65
CA ILE A 46 18.30 15.93 -31.77
C ILE A 46 18.00 15.33 -30.40
N THR A 47 18.96 14.54 -29.90
CA THR A 47 18.93 13.85 -28.61
C THR A 47 18.67 14.79 -27.41
N ARG A 48 17.57 14.49 -26.70
CA ARG A 48 17.14 14.98 -25.35
C ARG A 48 16.44 16.36 -25.30
N PRO A 49 15.41 16.49 -24.45
CA PRO A 49 14.33 17.46 -24.66
C PRO A 49 14.70 18.88 -24.21
N VAL A 50 14.41 19.87 -25.06
CA VAL A 50 14.73 21.30 -24.84
C VAL A 50 13.47 22.09 -24.49
N GLY A 51 12.63 21.59 -23.58
CA GLY A 51 11.41 22.27 -23.16
C GLY A 51 11.30 22.26 -21.64
N GLN A 52 11.33 23.45 -21.02
CA GLN A 52 11.11 23.62 -19.59
C GLN A 52 9.73 24.23 -19.36
N SER A 53 9.04 23.78 -18.31
CA SER A 53 7.79 24.39 -17.85
C SER A 53 7.98 24.90 -16.43
N VAL A 54 7.59 26.14 -16.18
CA VAL A 54 7.62 26.77 -14.86
C VAL A 54 6.19 27.07 -14.46
N ILE A 55 5.76 26.54 -13.32
CA ILE A 55 4.39 26.66 -12.84
C ILE A 55 4.41 27.41 -11.51
N PHE A 56 3.78 28.58 -11.49
CA PHE A 56 3.53 29.30 -10.26
C PHE A 56 2.29 28.73 -9.57
N ALA A 57 2.48 28.21 -8.36
CA ALA A 57 1.41 27.66 -7.53
C ALA A 57 1.44 28.33 -6.17
N LYS A 58 0.27 28.75 -5.65
CA LYS A 58 0.16 29.21 -4.27
C LYS A 58 -0.09 27.99 -3.37
N PRO A 59 0.43 27.96 -2.13
CA PRO A 59 0.14 26.86 -1.19
C PRO A 59 -1.36 26.67 -0.91
N THR A 60 -2.18 27.68 -1.18
CA THR A 60 -3.64 27.64 -1.09
C THR A 60 -4.32 26.90 -2.27
N ASP A 61 -3.62 26.69 -3.39
CA ASP A 61 -4.16 26.06 -4.60
C ASP A 61 -4.12 24.52 -4.53
N VAL A 62 -4.53 23.97 -3.39
CA VAL A 62 -4.35 22.56 -3.00
C VAL A 62 -4.84 21.58 -4.07
N GLU A 63 -6.04 21.81 -4.62
CA GLU A 63 -6.64 20.94 -5.65
C GLU A 63 -5.80 20.88 -6.93
N ASN A 64 -5.23 22.00 -7.35
CA ASN A 64 -4.43 22.07 -8.55
C ASN A 64 -3.01 21.52 -8.35
N ILE A 65 -2.43 21.77 -7.18
CA ILE A 65 -1.17 21.15 -6.75
C ILE A 65 -1.33 19.63 -6.77
N TRP A 66 -2.44 19.11 -6.23
CA TRP A 66 -2.74 17.69 -6.26
C TRP A 66 -2.82 17.12 -7.69
N ARG A 67 -3.59 17.76 -8.57
CA ARG A 67 -3.70 17.35 -9.99
C ARG A 67 -2.34 17.34 -10.69
N LEU A 68 -1.47 18.27 -10.34
CA LEU A 68 -0.12 18.35 -10.87
C LEU A 68 0.77 17.20 -10.37
N CYS A 69 0.70 16.86 -9.08
CA CYS A 69 1.39 15.70 -8.53
C CYS A 69 0.94 14.39 -9.21
N ASP A 70 -0.37 14.19 -9.37
CA ASP A 70 -0.93 13.04 -10.10
C ASP A 70 -0.44 12.97 -11.55
N PHE A 71 -0.38 14.12 -12.23
CA PHE A 71 0.18 14.21 -13.58
C PHE A 71 1.65 13.81 -13.64
N TYR A 72 2.49 14.30 -12.73
CA TYR A 72 3.91 13.93 -12.68
C TYR A 72 4.08 12.42 -12.53
N MET A 73 3.33 11.81 -11.61
CA MET A 73 3.39 10.37 -11.36
C MET A 73 2.93 9.53 -12.56
N LYS A 74 1.81 9.91 -13.19
CA LYS A 74 1.29 9.22 -14.39
C LYS A 74 2.24 9.26 -15.58
N HIS A 75 3.05 10.31 -15.67
CA HIS A 75 4.05 10.49 -16.72
C HIS A 75 5.46 10.01 -16.33
N LYS A 76 5.61 9.31 -15.19
CA LYS A 76 6.90 8.79 -14.68
C LYS A 76 7.96 9.89 -14.51
N LEU A 77 7.52 11.10 -14.18
CA LEU A 77 8.41 12.21 -13.83
C LEU A 77 8.90 12.06 -12.38
N PRO A 78 10.04 12.69 -12.02
CA PRO A 78 10.49 12.72 -10.64
C PRO A 78 9.40 13.24 -9.70
N ARG A 79 9.31 12.66 -8.49
CA ARG A 79 8.30 13.09 -7.51
C ARG A 79 8.48 14.57 -7.15
N PRO A 80 7.42 15.40 -7.24
CA PRO A 80 7.52 16.82 -6.93
C PRO A 80 7.47 17.07 -5.41
N ILE A 81 8.54 16.72 -4.69
CA ILE A 81 8.61 16.66 -3.20
C ILE A 81 7.98 17.88 -2.52
N ARG A 82 8.36 19.11 -2.91
CA ARG A 82 7.84 20.35 -2.32
C ARG A 82 6.32 20.51 -2.46
N MET A 83 5.73 20.00 -3.56
CA MET A 83 4.29 20.01 -3.75
C MET A 83 3.60 18.97 -2.87
N LEU A 84 4.25 17.82 -2.64
CA LEU A 84 3.76 16.79 -1.74
C LEU A 84 3.76 17.26 -0.29
N GLU A 85 4.78 18.03 0.12
CA GLU A 85 4.85 18.66 1.45
C GLU A 85 3.66 19.60 1.71
N ILE A 86 3.24 20.37 0.71
CA ILE A 86 2.05 21.23 0.83
C ILE A 86 0.79 20.38 1.06
N LEU A 87 0.65 19.26 0.34
CA LEU A 87 -0.49 18.35 0.48
C LEU A 87 -0.49 17.63 1.83
N SER A 88 0.67 17.17 2.30
CA SER A 88 0.80 16.49 3.59
C SER A 88 0.50 17.43 4.75
N GLN A 89 1.02 18.66 4.72
CA GLN A 89 0.73 19.67 5.73
C GLN A 89 -0.76 19.98 5.79
N ARG A 90 -1.43 20.12 4.63
CA ARG A 90 -2.89 20.32 4.59
C ARG A 90 -3.67 19.18 5.22
N HIS A 91 -3.28 17.93 4.97
CA HIS A 91 -3.92 16.77 5.60
C HIS A 91 -3.73 16.72 7.12
N LEU A 92 -2.68 17.34 7.66
CA LEU A 92 -2.48 17.48 9.11
C LEU A 92 -3.31 18.62 9.71
N GLU A 93 -3.52 19.70 8.95
CA GLU A 93 -4.27 20.89 9.38
C GLU A 93 -5.78 20.73 9.23
N GLU A 94 -6.24 19.98 8.22
CA GLU A 94 -7.66 19.69 8.03
C GLU A 94 -8.09 18.59 9.00
N PRO A 95 -9.04 18.86 9.93
CA PRO A 95 -9.60 17.83 10.80
C PRO A 95 -10.46 16.90 9.94
N HIS A 96 -9.81 15.99 9.23
CA HIS A 96 -10.48 14.81 8.74
C HIS A 96 -10.67 13.90 9.93
N GLU A 97 -11.89 13.85 10.46
CA GLU A 97 -12.35 12.63 11.13
C GLU A 97 -12.13 11.50 10.12
N PRO A 98 -11.16 10.60 10.35
CA PRO A 98 -10.89 9.57 9.38
C PRO A 98 -12.15 8.70 9.32
N THR A 99 -12.76 8.61 8.13
CA THR A 99 -13.93 7.74 7.92
C THR A 99 -13.55 6.26 7.99
N SER A 100 -12.24 5.96 8.02
CA SER A 100 -11.69 4.63 8.18
C SER A 100 -10.63 4.64 9.28
N THR A 101 -10.66 3.65 10.18
CA THR A 101 -9.59 3.39 11.15
C THR A 101 -8.28 2.96 10.48
N ARG A 102 -8.34 2.46 9.24
CA ARG A 102 -7.19 1.91 8.51
C ARG A 102 -6.26 3.00 7.99
N LEU A 103 -4.95 2.77 8.17
CA LEU A 103 -3.89 3.61 7.62
C LEU A 103 -3.85 3.54 6.09
N CYS A 104 -3.61 4.68 5.44
CA CYS A 104 -3.44 4.73 4.00
C CYS A 104 -2.21 3.93 3.56
N HIS A 105 -2.36 2.97 2.65
CA HIS A 105 -1.23 2.16 2.16
C HIS A 105 -0.14 3.01 1.48
N GLN A 106 -0.52 4.11 0.81
CA GLN A 106 0.47 5.01 0.21
C GLN A 106 1.26 5.76 1.30
N MET A 107 0.57 6.19 2.37
CA MET A 107 1.20 6.79 3.54
C MET A 107 2.14 5.80 4.24
N ALA A 108 1.68 4.57 4.46
CA ALA A 108 2.49 3.52 5.06
C ALA A 108 3.75 3.23 4.23
N ALA A 109 3.62 3.18 2.90
CA ALA A 109 4.72 2.82 2.01
C ALA A 109 5.71 3.96 1.72
N PHE A 110 5.25 5.22 1.70
CA PHE A 110 6.04 6.35 1.22
C PHE A 110 6.14 7.52 2.18
N GLY A 111 5.41 7.50 3.30
CA GLY A 111 5.31 8.61 4.24
C GLY A 111 4.45 9.78 3.77
N ASP A 112 3.77 9.66 2.61
CA ASP A 112 2.81 10.64 2.13
C ASP A 112 1.67 10.01 1.31
N CYS A 113 0.61 10.77 1.07
CA CYS A 113 -0.52 10.35 0.25
C CYS A 113 -0.82 11.39 -0.83
N LEU A 114 -0.93 10.92 -2.07
CA LEU A 114 -1.21 11.75 -3.24
C LEU A 114 -2.61 11.49 -3.76
N ARG A 115 -3.56 11.07 -2.92
CA ARG A 115 -4.94 10.83 -3.30
C ARG A 115 -5.80 11.91 -2.66
N TYR A 116 -6.37 12.80 -3.49
CA TYR A 116 -7.17 13.93 -3.03
C TYR A 116 -8.40 13.50 -2.23
N SER A 117 -9.05 12.43 -2.69
CA SER A 117 -10.20 11.84 -2.04
C SER A 117 -9.82 10.65 -1.17
N CYS A 118 -8.60 10.62 -0.62
CA CYS A 118 -8.20 9.53 0.26
C CYS A 118 -9.00 9.60 1.55
N ARG A 119 -9.77 8.54 1.83
CA ARG A 119 -10.60 8.43 3.03
C ARG A 119 -9.94 7.61 4.15
N TYR A 120 -8.72 7.15 3.91
CA TYR A 120 -7.93 6.43 4.89
C TYR A 120 -7.23 7.39 5.84
N ARG A 121 -6.84 6.88 7.01
CA ARG A 121 -6.08 7.63 8.00
C ARG A 121 -4.68 7.94 7.46
N HIS A 122 -4.20 9.17 7.67
CA HIS A 122 -2.83 9.61 7.30
C HIS A 122 -1.98 9.96 8.52
N VAL A 123 -2.41 9.55 9.71
CA VAL A 123 -1.71 9.79 10.97
C VAL A 123 -1.49 8.45 11.65
N MET A 124 -0.23 8.09 11.85
CA MET A 124 0.14 6.96 12.70
C MET A 124 0.06 7.39 14.17
N TRP A 125 -0.53 6.54 15.01
CA TRP A 125 -0.59 6.75 16.45
C TRP A 125 0.71 6.29 17.11
N ARG A 126 1.00 6.83 18.30
CA ARG A 126 2.24 6.52 19.03
C ARG A 126 2.41 5.05 19.37
N HIS A 127 1.33 4.31 19.60
CA HIS A 127 1.41 2.90 19.93
C HIS A 127 1.71 2.02 18.70
N GLU A 128 1.33 2.46 17.50
CA GLU A 128 1.54 1.71 16.25
C GLU A 128 3.00 1.75 15.76
N VAL A 129 3.78 2.73 16.24
CA VAL A 129 5.20 2.89 15.86
C VAL A 129 6.15 2.21 16.85
N LEU A 130 5.62 1.62 17.92
CA LEU A 130 6.43 0.93 18.92
C LEU A 130 6.49 -0.56 18.58
N PRO A 131 7.70 -1.15 18.44
CA PRO A 131 7.82 -2.57 18.22
C PRO A 131 7.32 -3.33 19.46
N PRO A 132 6.68 -4.50 19.29
CA PRO A 132 6.31 -5.38 20.39
C PRO A 132 7.47 -5.67 21.36
N ASP A 133 7.16 -5.82 22.64
CA ASP A 133 8.18 -5.98 23.69
C ASP A 133 9.05 -7.23 23.54
N HIS A 134 8.52 -8.26 22.90
CA HIS A 134 9.23 -9.51 22.65
C HIS A 134 10.27 -9.42 21.52
N TYR A 135 10.35 -8.28 20.83
CA TYR A 135 11.35 -8.06 19.78
C TYR A 135 12.72 -7.67 20.28
N PRO A 136 13.77 -8.15 19.58
CA PRO A 136 15.13 -7.74 19.90
C PRO A 136 15.27 -6.23 19.66
N LYS A 137 15.35 -5.46 20.76
CA LYS A 137 15.53 -4.00 20.71
C LYS A 137 16.96 -3.59 20.37
N ASN A 138 17.93 -4.51 20.51
CA ASN A 138 19.36 -4.26 20.29
C ASN A 138 20.04 -5.49 19.67
N GLY A 139 21.17 -5.26 18.99
CA GLY A 139 22.04 -6.32 18.45
C GLY A 139 21.80 -6.64 16.98
N ARG A 140 22.37 -7.76 16.51
CA ARG A 140 22.24 -8.21 15.12
C ARG A 140 20.95 -9.00 14.95
N ILE A 141 19.97 -8.41 14.25
CA ILE A 141 18.71 -9.08 13.90
C ILE A 141 18.91 -9.84 12.59
N ARG A 142 18.66 -11.16 12.63
CA ARG A 142 18.63 -12.01 11.42
C ARG A 142 17.19 -12.36 11.11
N PHE A 143 16.73 -12.03 9.93
CA PHE A 143 15.37 -12.31 9.48
C PHE A 143 15.35 -12.82 8.05
N LEU A 144 14.27 -13.50 7.70
CA LEU A 144 13.95 -13.94 6.36
C LEU A 144 12.77 -13.12 5.86
N VAL A 145 12.91 -12.51 4.67
CA VAL A 145 11.79 -11.87 3.98
C VAL A 145 10.93 -12.97 3.37
N LEU A 146 9.67 -13.05 3.78
CA LEU A 146 8.70 -14.01 3.27
C LEU A 146 7.93 -13.42 2.09
N VAL A 147 7.46 -12.18 2.24
CA VAL A 147 6.73 -11.43 1.21
C VAL A 147 7.21 -9.99 1.18
N CYS A 148 7.32 -9.43 -0.02
CA CYS A 148 7.61 -8.02 -0.25
C CYS A 148 6.44 -7.39 -1.01
N TYR A 149 5.63 -6.59 -0.31
CA TYR A 149 4.54 -5.83 -0.91
C TYR A 149 5.05 -4.49 -1.47
N SER A 150 5.95 -3.87 -0.72
CA SER A 150 6.71 -2.69 -1.14
C SER A 150 8.03 -2.62 -0.35
N PRO A 151 8.97 -1.75 -0.73
CA PRO A 151 10.18 -1.53 0.06
C PRO A 151 9.94 -1.12 1.52
N ALA A 152 8.75 -0.62 1.84
CA ALA A 152 8.34 -0.19 3.17
C ALA A 152 7.27 -1.11 3.80
N ALA A 153 6.87 -2.19 3.12
CA ALA A 153 5.89 -3.16 3.61
C ALA A 153 6.39 -4.57 3.30
N LEU A 154 7.03 -5.18 4.31
CA LEU A 154 7.64 -6.49 4.24
C LEU A 154 7.04 -7.40 5.32
N ALA A 155 6.65 -8.61 4.93
CA ALA A 155 6.38 -9.68 5.87
C ALA A 155 7.71 -10.41 6.14
N VAL A 156 8.19 -10.35 7.38
CA VAL A 156 9.47 -10.94 7.77
C VAL A 156 9.28 -11.94 8.90
N ARG A 157 10.20 -12.91 8.97
CA ARG A 157 10.28 -13.88 10.06
C ARG A 157 11.65 -13.86 10.70
N LEU A 158 11.70 -13.70 12.01
CA LEU A 158 12.94 -13.70 12.78
C LEU A 158 13.60 -15.09 12.71
N SER A 159 14.74 -15.18 12.03
CA SER A 159 15.40 -16.47 11.74
C SER A 159 16.00 -17.12 12.98
N SER A 160 16.34 -16.32 14.00
CA SER A 160 16.88 -16.82 15.27
C SER A 160 15.82 -17.46 16.16
N GLN A 161 14.57 -16.97 16.10
CA GLN A 161 13.46 -17.48 16.91
C GLN A 161 12.66 -18.53 16.14
N PHE A 162 12.47 -18.33 14.84
CA PHE A 162 11.65 -19.16 13.97
C PHE A 162 12.44 -19.58 12.72
N PRO A 163 13.41 -20.51 12.88
CA PRO A 163 14.22 -20.98 11.76
C PRO A 163 13.38 -21.67 10.69
N THR A 164 13.92 -21.74 9.47
CA THR A 164 13.30 -22.56 8.41
C THR A 164 13.55 -24.03 8.73
N ALA A 165 12.47 -24.78 8.99
CA ALA A 165 12.53 -26.22 9.18
C ALA A 165 12.58 -26.94 7.83
N ILE A 166 11.70 -26.54 6.90
CA ILE A 166 11.57 -27.15 5.58
C ILE A 166 11.17 -26.12 4.53
N ARG A 167 11.41 -26.42 3.25
CA ARG A 167 10.83 -25.70 2.12
C ARG A 167 9.76 -26.57 1.47
N PHE A 168 8.50 -26.16 1.58
CA PHE A 168 7.36 -26.84 0.98
C PHE A 168 6.84 -26.03 -0.20
N LEU A 169 6.80 -26.63 -1.40
CA LEU A 169 6.48 -25.92 -2.65
C LEU A 169 7.29 -24.62 -2.83
N ASN A 170 8.59 -24.70 -2.55
CA ASN A 170 9.53 -23.56 -2.52
C ASN A 170 9.27 -22.50 -1.43
N PHE A 171 8.24 -22.67 -0.60
CA PHE A 171 7.93 -21.76 0.50
C PHE A 171 8.63 -22.19 1.79
N PRO A 172 9.38 -21.30 2.48
CA PRO A 172 10.07 -21.63 3.72
C PRO A 172 9.09 -21.71 4.90
N MET A 173 8.94 -22.90 5.49
CA MET A 173 8.09 -23.13 6.66
C MET A 173 8.93 -23.19 7.94
N SER A 174 8.32 -22.82 9.07
CA SER A 174 8.85 -23.11 10.41
C SER A 174 8.47 -24.52 10.82
N THR A 175 8.96 -24.97 11.97
CA THR A 175 8.52 -26.21 12.60
C THR A 175 7.01 -26.22 12.83
N LEU A 176 6.43 -25.11 13.26
CA LEU A 176 4.97 -25.00 13.48
C LEU A 176 4.19 -25.06 12.17
N GLY A 177 4.64 -24.35 11.13
CA GLY A 177 4.00 -24.41 9.81
C GLY A 177 4.05 -25.82 9.22
N GLU A 178 5.16 -26.54 9.42
CA GLU A 178 5.27 -27.95 9.04
C GLU A 178 4.30 -28.85 9.84
N GLN A 179 4.16 -28.64 11.14
CA GLN A 179 3.23 -29.40 11.98
C GLN A 179 1.78 -29.17 11.57
N VAL A 180 1.39 -27.91 11.32
CA VAL A 180 0.06 -27.54 10.83
C VAL A 180 -0.19 -28.19 9.47
N GLN A 181 0.76 -28.07 8.53
CA GLN A 181 0.65 -28.71 7.22
C GLN A 181 0.41 -30.22 7.37
N ARG A 182 1.28 -30.93 8.11
CA ARG A 182 1.18 -32.39 8.28
C ARG A 182 -0.13 -32.80 8.95
N HIS A 183 -0.60 -32.04 9.94
CA HIS A 183 -1.83 -32.35 10.67
C HIS A 183 -3.07 -32.24 9.77
N TYR A 184 -3.21 -31.14 9.03
CA TYR A 184 -4.38 -30.90 8.18
C TYR A 184 -4.32 -31.59 6.82
N GLU A 185 -3.20 -32.21 6.45
CA GLU A 185 -3.17 -33.15 5.33
C GLU A 185 -4.00 -34.42 5.61
N VAL A 186 -4.21 -34.78 6.87
CA VAL A 186 -5.08 -35.90 7.25
C VAL A 186 -6.55 -35.46 7.19
N GLU A 187 -7.35 -36.09 6.34
CA GLU A 187 -8.74 -35.68 6.10
C GLU A 187 -9.62 -35.68 7.35
N ALA A 188 -9.39 -36.62 8.27
CA ALA A 188 -10.12 -36.71 9.54
C ALA A 188 -9.95 -35.47 10.43
N ASN A 189 -8.87 -34.72 10.25
CA ASN A 189 -8.60 -33.50 11.02
C ASN A 189 -9.21 -32.24 10.36
N ARG A 190 -9.72 -32.35 9.13
CA ARG A 190 -10.28 -31.23 8.35
C ARG A 190 -11.72 -30.94 8.76
N ARG A 191 -11.90 -30.35 9.94
CA ARG A 191 -13.21 -29.91 10.43
C ARG A 191 -13.53 -28.52 9.88
N MET A 192 -14.47 -28.41 8.94
CA MET A 192 -14.86 -27.10 8.40
C MET A 192 -15.33 -26.16 9.52
N HIS A 193 -14.97 -24.89 9.41
CA HIS A 193 -15.35 -23.90 10.41
C HIS A 193 -16.87 -23.66 10.38
N PRO A 194 -17.61 -23.92 11.47
CA PRO A 194 -19.07 -23.94 11.44
C PRO A 194 -19.68 -22.53 11.39
N ASN A 195 -19.08 -21.58 12.11
CA ASN A 195 -19.54 -20.19 12.17
C ASN A 195 -18.34 -19.25 12.42
N PRO A 196 -17.65 -18.78 11.36
CA PRO A 196 -16.53 -17.85 11.47
C PRO A 196 -16.90 -16.58 12.24
N VAL A 197 -16.09 -16.17 13.21
CA VAL A 197 -16.29 -14.92 13.98
C VAL A 197 -15.02 -14.06 13.93
N PRO A 198 -15.13 -12.72 13.79
CA PRO A 198 -13.96 -11.85 13.87
C PRO A 198 -13.15 -12.01 15.17
N GLY A 199 -11.83 -12.03 15.06
CA GLY A 199 -10.86 -12.25 16.15
C GLY A 199 -10.65 -13.71 16.55
N GLU A 200 -11.29 -14.66 15.84
CA GLU A 200 -11.06 -16.09 16.05
C GLU A 200 -9.95 -16.62 15.13
N MET A 201 -9.07 -17.46 15.70
CA MET A 201 -8.04 -18.15 14.93
C MET A 201 -8.58 -19.40 14.25
N ALA A 202 -8.31 -19.51 12.95
CA ALA A 202 -8.71 -20.63 12.11
C ALA A 202 -7.53 -21.16 11.27
N VAL A 203 -7.77 -22.21 10.48
CA VAL A 203 -6.82 -22.73 9.50
C VAL A 203 -7.41 -22.60 8.10
N LEU A 204 -6.68 -21.96 7.20
CA LEU A 204 -7.08 -21.76 5.82
C LEU A 204 -6.32 -22.73 4.92
N LYS A 205 -7.04 -23.39 4.00
CA LYS A 205 -6.42 -24.07 2.85
C LYS A 205 -6.20 -23.09 1.70
N ASN A 206 -4.96 -22.61 1.58
CA ASN A 206 -4.53 -21.72 0.51
C ASN A 206 -3.72 -22.50 -0.53
N ALA A 207 -4.30 -22.67 -1.73
CA ALA A 207 -3.80 -23.59 -2.74
C ALA A 207 -3.58 -25.00 -2.16
N ASN A 208 -2.32 -25.39 -1.96
CA ASN A 208 -1.94 -26.69 -1.39
C ASN A 208 -1.29 -26.57 0.00
N ARG A 209 -1.51 -25.45 0.69
CA ARG A 209 -0.96 -25.22 2.04
C ARG A 209 -2.06 -25.00 3.06
N TYR A 210 -1.79 -25.41 4.27
CA TYR A 210 -2.60 -25.11 5.45
C TYR A 210 -1.87 -24.06 6.28
N GLU A 211 -2.53 -22.93 6.49
CA GLU A 211 -1.93 -21.76 7.13
C GLU A 211 -2.84 -21.30 8.27
N ARG A 212 -2.26 -20.94 9.42
CA ARG A 212 -3.04 -20.32 10.50
C ARG A 212 -3.43 -18.92 10.07
N VAL A 213 -4.68 -18.55 10.37
CA VAL A 213 -5.25 -17.26 10.04
C VAL A 213 -6.00 -16.68 11.22
N ASP A 214 -6.03 -15.37 11.33
CA ASP A 214 -6.99 -14.65 12.18
C ASP A 214 -8.14 -14.13 11.31
N ILE A 215 -9.37 -14.29 11.78
CA ILE A 215 -10.56 -13.84 11.05
C ILE A 215 -10.75 -12.35 11.31
N VAL A 216 -10.60 -11.51 10.29
CA VAL A 216 -10.68 -10.05 10.42
C VAL A 216 -12.11 -9.56 10.28
N SER A 217 -12.84 -10.08 9.28
CA SER A 217 -14.26 -9.75 9.08
C SER A 217 -14.99 -10.89 8.38
N VAL A 218 -16.31 -10.93 8.58
CA VAL A 218 -17.23 -11.83 7.87
C VAL A 218 -18.13 -10.98 7.01
N GLU A 219 -17.92 -11.02 5.70
CA GLU A 219 -18.64 -10.17 4.73
C GLU A 219 -19.96 -10.83 4.30
N SER A 220 -20.00 -12.16 4.27
CA SER A 220 -21.21 -12.97 4.03
C SER A 220 -20.98 -14.42 4.48
N ASP A 221 -22.02 -15.25 4.47
CA ASP A 221 -21.94 -16.69 4.75
C ASP A 221 -20.91 -17.45 3.89
N SER A 222 -20.58 -16.90 2.72
CA SER A 222 -19.64 -17.51 1.77
C SER A 222 -18.27 -16.84 1.72
N LEU A 223 -18.09 -15.70 2.39
CA LEU A 223 -16.92 -14.84 2.22
C LEU A 223 -16.42 -14.29 3.56
N VAL A 224 -15.17 -14.61 3.88
CA VAL A 224 -14.46 -14.11 5.05
C VAL A 224 -13.19 -13.39 4.63
N VAL A 225 -12.83 -12.35 5.37
CA VAL A 225 -11.54 -11.69 5.25
C VAL A 225 -10.68 -12.21 6.39
N VAL A 226 -9.51 -12.74 6.06
CA VAL A 226 -8.58 -13.32 7.05
C VAL A 226 -7.18 -12.74 6.88
N GLN A 227 -6.47 -12.59 7.99
CA GLN A 227 -5.06 -12.24 8.03
C GLN A 227 -4.24 -13.53 8.18
N LEU A 228 -3.27 -13.74 7.30
CA LEU A 228 -2.34 -14.86 7.43
C LEU A 228 -1.40 -14.57 8.62
N LEU A 229 -1.06 -15.57 9.43
CA LEU A 229 -0.30 -15.33 10.69
C LEU A 229 1.17 -15.73 10.60
N ASP A 230 1.48 -16.55 9.61
CA ASP A 230 2.75 -17.26 9.52
C ASP A 230 3.51 -16.95 8.23
N THR A 231 2.89 -16.22 7.30
CA THR A 231 3.44 -16.02 5.95
C THR A 231 3.26 -14.62 5.39
N SER A 232 2.36 -13.83 5.95
CA SER A 232 2.01 -12.50 5.47
C SER A 232 1.42 -11.70 6.63
N THR A 233 1.23 -10.40 6.43
CA THR A 233 0.59 -9.48 7.38
C THR A 233 -0.67 -8.86 6.78
N GLU A 234 -0.85 -9.01 5.47
CA GLU A 234 -2.01 -8.54 4.71
C GLU A 234 -3.24 -9.42 4.94
N SER A 235 -4.40 -8.79 4.80
CA SER A 235 -5.71 -9.43 4.87
C SER A 235 -6.23 -9.77 3.47
N PHE A 236 -6.78 -10.96 3.30
CA PHE A 236 -7.27 -11.44 2.01
C PHE A 236 -8.68 -12.04 2.11
N PRO A 237 -9.53 -11.82 1.11
CA PRO A 237 -10.84 -12.45 1.04
C PRO A 237 -10.72 -13.91 0.59
N TYR A 238 -11.36 -14.81 1.32
CA TYR A 238 -11.46 -16.24 0.99
C TYR A 238 -12.87 -16.78 1.18
N ASN A 239 -13.14 -17.88 0.47
CA ASN A 239 -14.40 -18.60 0.64
C ASN A 239 -14.39 -19.41 1.95
N THR A 240 -15.50 -19.39 2.69
CA THR A 240 -15.67 -20.13 3.96
C THR A 240 -15.43 -21.63 3.83
N SER A 241 -15.66 -22.23 2.66
CA SER A 241 -15.36 -23.65 2.36
C SER A 241 -13.88 -24.03 2.46
N LYS A 242 -12.98 -23.05 2.46
CA LYS A 242 -11.53 -23.27 2.64
C LYS A 242 -11.07 -23.10 4.08
N LEU A 243 -11.99 -22.78 4.99
CA LEU A 243 -11.70 -22.48 6.39
C LEU A 243 -12.03 -23.69 7.27
N TYR A 244 -11.08 -24.04 8.13
CA TYR A 244 -11.19 -25.13 9.09
C TYR A 244 -11.00 -24.58 10.51
N SER A 245 -11.64 -25.23 11.49
CA SER A 245 -11.41 -24.92 12.90
C SER A 245 -9.95 -25.20 13.26
N CYS A 246 -9.30 -24.25 13.94
CA CYS A 246 -7.95 -24.42 14.45
C CYS A 246 -7.96 -25.31 15.69
N ASP A 247 -7.19 -26.39 15.68
CA ASP A 247 -7.03 -27.26 16.84
C ASP A 247 -6.23 -26.55 17.95
N GLU A 248 -6.62 -26.76 19.22
CA GLU A 248 -6.06 -26.06 20.38
C GLU A 248 -4.53 -26.13 20.48
N ILE A 249 -3.94 -27.24 20.02
CA ILE A 249 -2.49 -27.43 20.00
C ILE A 249 -1.75 -26.37 19.16
N PHE A 250 -2.43 -25.74 18.19
CA PHE A 250 -1.86 -24.74 17.29
C PHE A 250 -2.22 -23.29 17.68
N LYS A 251 -3.13 -23.09 18.64
CA LYS A 251 -3.52 -21.77 19.16
C LYS A 251 -2.54 -21.20 20.18
N VAL A 252 -1.84 -22.07 20.92
CA VAL A 252 -0.98 -21.67 22.06
C VAL A 252 0.39 -21.13 21.62
N CYS A 253 0.80 -21.33 20.36
CA CYS A 253 2.08 -20.88 19.86
C CYS A 253 2.04 -19.42 19.36
N PRO A 254 3.01 -18.56 19.73
CA PRO A 254 3.06 -17.17 19.31
C PRO A 254 3.07 -17.02 17.78
N TRP A 255 2.58 -15.86 17.32
CA TRP A 255 2.55 -15.45 15.92
C TRP A 255 3.97 -15.45 15.33
N MET A 256 4.14 -15.96 14.11
CA MET A 256 5.48 -16.15 13.51
C MET A 256 5.85 -15.07 12.50
N VAL A 257 4.86 -14.33 12.03
CA VAL A 257 5.00 -13.20 11.12
C VAL A 257 4.22 -12.05 11.69
N ASP A 258 4.84 -10.89 11.66
CA ASP A 258 4.27 -9.65 12.15
C ASP A 258 4.59 -8.54 11.16
N ASP A 259 3.67 -7.61 11.06
CA ASP A 259 3.80 -6.43 10.25
C ASP A 259 4.76 -5.47 10.90
N SER A 260 5.91 -5.28 10.26
CA SER A 260 6.79 -4.15 10.57
C SER A 260 6.10 -2.78 10.44
N SER A 261 4.86 -2.72 9.93
CA SER A 261 4.08 -1.51 9.74
C SER A 261 2.71 -1.44 10.42
N VAL A 262 2.14 -2.52 10.99
CA VAL A 262 0.73 -2.51 11.41
C VAL A 262 0.36 -3.60 12.43
N ASP A 263 0.88 -3.54 13.66
CA ASP A 263 0.39 -4.42 14.75
C ASP A 263 -0.47 -3.61 15.73
N SER A 264 -1.63 -3.15 15.23
CA SER A 264 -2.85 -2.69 15.93
C SER A 264 -3.78 -1.99 14.92
N LEU A 265 -4.59 -2.74 14.17
CA LEU A 265 -5.76 -2.19 13.44
C LEU A 265 -7.01 -2.19 14.33
#